data_AF-A0A9E3AJ58-F1
#
_entry.id   AF-A0A9E3AJ58-F1
#
_cell.length_a   1.000
_cell.length_b   1.000
_cell.length_c   1.000
_cell.angle_alpha   90.00
_cell.angle_beta   90.00
_cell.angle_gamma   90.00
#
_symmetry.space_group_name_H-M   'P 1'
#
loop_
_entity.id
_entity.type
_entity.pdbx_description
1 polymer ?
#
loop_
_entity_poly.entity_id
_entity_poly.type
_entity_poly.pdbx_seq_one_letter_code
_entity_poly.pdbx_strand_id
1 'polypeptide(L)'
;MHDIRYVEHNGRTLADLIGEIKEEVKEFFETRVSMFIAEMREKIDNSKNGAILAAIALVLGAVGFLMLSVALAALVAVAFWGNPYAWFFGFLIIGLLWTIFAAMLAFGAVRQFRDFAPKRTIQVLKEDKIWLQHEARNQI
;
A
#
# COMPACT_ATOMS: atom_id res chain seq x y z
N MET A 1 -1.90 -57.97 48.13
CA MET A 1 -2.66 -56.72 47.98
C MET A 1 -2.06 -55.99 46.79
N HIS A 2 -2.73 -56.02 45.63
CA HIS A 2 -2.28 -55.32 44.42
C HIS A 2 -3.03 -53.99 44.34
N ASP A 3 -2.29 -52.88 44.44
CA ASP A 3 -2.79 -51.53 44.25
C ASP A 3 -2.65 -51.17 42.76
N ILE A 4 -3.76 -51.24 42.04
CA ILE A 4 -3.87 -50.80 40.66
C ILE A 4 -4.10 -49.29 40.67
N ARG A 5 -2.99 -48.53 40.55
CA ARG A 5 -3.04 -47.09 40.32
C ARG A 5 -3.74 -46.83 38.99
N TYR A 6 -4.94 -46.27 39.06
CA TYR A 6 -5.61 -45.67 37.92
C TYR A 6 -4.75 -44.50 37.43
N VAL A 7 -4.06 -44.68 36.31
CA VAL A 7 -3.45 -43.58 35.57
C VAL A 7 -4.62 -42.83 34.95
N GLU A 8 -5.02 -41.74 35.59
CA GLU A 8 -6.03 -40.82 35.10
C GLU A 8 -5.52 -40.19 33.80
N HIS A 9 -5.92 -40.80 32.69
CA HIS A 9 -5.62 -40.32 31.35
C HIS A 9 -6.48 -39.08 31.10
N ASN A 10 -6.02 -37.93 31.60
CA ASN A 10 -6.58 -36.63 31.26
C ASN A 10 -6.42 -36.45 29.74
N GLY A 11 -7.53 -36.65 29.03
CA GLY A 11 -7.65 -36.47 27.59
C GLY A 11 -7.51 -35.00 27.21
N ARG A 12 -6.29 -34.47 27.25
CA ARG A 12 -5.95 -33.28 26.46
C ARG A 12 -6.03 -33.71 25.00
N THR A 13 -7.07 -33.24 24.34
CA THR A 13 -7.34 -33.61 22.95
C THR A 13 -6.29 -32.90 22.09
N LEU A 14 -5.83 -33.53 21.00
CA LEU A 14 -4.94 -32.87 20.01
C LEU A 14 -5.54 -31.54 19.50
N ALA A 15 -6.87 -31.41 19.56
CA ALA A 15 -7.60 -30.18 19.29
C ALA A 15 -7.25 -29.02 20.25
N ASP A 16 -7.02 -29.30 21.53
CA ASP A 16 -6.67 -28.27 22.52
C ASP A 16 -5.25 -27.73 22.29
N LEU A 17 -4.28 -28.60 21.98
CA LEU A 17 -2.91 -28.22 21.62
C LEU A 17 -2.84 -27.37 20.34
N ILE A 18 -3.66 -27.69 19.34
CA ILE A 18 -3.75 -26.89 18.10
C ILE A 18 -4.38 -25.52 18.38
N GLY A 19 -5.35 -25.45 19.31
CA GLY A 19 -5.91 -24.20 19.80
C GLY A 19 -4.86 -23.31 20.47
N GLU A 20 -4.08 -23.90 21.37
CA GLU A 20 -3.00 -23.22 22.12
C GLU A 20 -1.92 -22.66 21.18
N ILE A 21 -1.44 -23.44 20.21
CA ILE A 21 -0.43 -22.99 19.21
C ILE A 21 -0.97 -21.85 18.33
N LYS A 22 -2.25 -21.89 17.94
CA LYS A 22 -2.87 -20.82 17.15
C LYS A 22 -2.94 -19.52 17.94
N GLU A 23 -3.30 -19.61 19.22
CA GLU A 23 -3.32 -18.48 20.15
C GLU A 23 -1.92 -17.85 20.29
N GLU A 24 -0.89 -18.67 20.52
CA GLU A 24 0.51 -18.22 20.64
C GLU A 24 1.05 -17.57 19.35
N VAL A 25 0.75 -18.13 18.17
CA VAL A 25 1.17 -17.56 16.89
C VAL A 25 0.48 -16.22 16.64
N LYS A 26 -0.80 -16.09 17.01
CA LYS A 26 -1.54 -14.84 16.91
C LYS A 26 -0.93 -13.78 17.82
N GLU A 27 -0.66 -14.13 19.08
CA GLU A 27 -0.04 -13.23 20.06
C GLU A 27 1.36 -12.77 19.62
N PHE A 28 2.16 -13.68 19.06
CA PHE A 28 3.48 -13.37 18.51
C PHE A 28 3.41 -12.42 17.30
N PHE A 29 2.44 -12.62 16.40
CA PHE A 29 2.22 -11.73 15.26
C PHE A 29 1.76 -10.34 15.70
N GLU A 30 0.80 -10.26 16.62
CA GLU A 30 0.33 -8.99 17.19
C GLU A 30 1.50 -8.25 17.85
N THR A 31 2.38 -8.95 18.54
CA THR A 31 3.56 -8.39 19.19
C THR A 31 4.60 -7.89 18.17
N ARG A 32 4.90 -8.65 17.12
CA ARG A 32 5.85 -8.21 16.07
C ARG A 32 5.32 -7.00 15.30
N VAL A 33 4.03 -6.99 15.00
CA VAL A 33 3.39 -5.85 14.32
C VAL A 33 3.41 -4.62 15.22
N SER A 34 3.10 -4.77 16.52
CA SER A 34 3.12 -3.65 17.46
C SER A 34 4.54 -3.08 17.64
N MET A 35 5.57 -3.93 17.77
CA MET A 35 6.97 -3.52 17.83
C MET A 35 7.43 -2.84 16.53
N PHE A 36 7.08 -3.40 15.36
CA PHE A 36 7.42 -2.79 14.07
C PHE A 36 6.78 -1.41 13.90
N ILE A 37 5.51 -1.26 14.28
CA ILE A 37 4.82 0.03 14.27
C ILE A 37 5.49 1.00 15.24
N ALA A 38 5.92 0.54 16.43
CA ALA A 38 6.62 1.36 17.41
C ALA A 38 7.98 1.85 16.87
N GLU A 39 8.79 0.97 16.29
CA GLU A 39 10.10 1.33 15.71
C GLU A 39 9.95 2.28 14.52
N MET A 40 8.94 2.08 13.67
CA MET A 40 8.62 3.01 12.59
C MET A 40 8.24 4.40 13.13
N ARG A 41 7.39 4.45 14.17
CA ARG A 41 7.02 5.72 14.82
C ARG A 41 8.23 6.38 15.45
N GLU A 42 9.10 5.64 16.12
CA GLU A 42 10.32 6.17 16.73
C GLU A 42 11.29 6.73 15.68
N LYS A 43 11.47 6.05 14.53
CA LYS A 43 12.28 6.59 13.41
C LYS A 43 11.68 7.87 12.84
N ILE A 44 10.36 7.96 12.73
CA ILE A 44 9.68 9.17 12.26
C ILE A 44 9.83 10.30 13.30
N ASP A 45 9.65 10.00 14.59
CA ASP A 45 9.67 11.00 15.67
C ASP A 45 11.10 11.48 15.99
N ASN A 46 12.10 10.60 15.88
CA ASN A 46 13.52 10.96 15.96
C ASN A 46 14.01 11.71 14.71
N SER A 47 13.26 11.67 13.60
CA SER A 47 13.54 12.42 12.38
C SER A 47 12.57 13.61 12.19
N LYS A 48 12.16 14.27 13.28
CA LYS A 48 11.36 15.52 13.21
C LYS A 48 11.98 16.55 12.25
N ASN A 49 13.31 16.71 12.29
CA ASN A 49 14.01 17.61 11.38
C ASN A 49 13.97 17.10 9.93
N GLY A 50 14.07 15.79 9.71
CA GLY A 50 13.98 15.19 8.37
C GLY A 50 12.58 15.34 7.76
N ALA A 51 11.53 15.13 8.55
CA ALA A 51 10.15 15.30 8.12
C ALA A 51 9.83 16.76 7.76
N ILE A 52 10.29 17.73 8.57
CA ILE A 52 10.12 19.16 8.30
C ILE A 52 10.90 19.56 7.03
N LEU A 53 12.16 19.13 6.90
CA LEU A 53 12.96 19.40 5.70
C LEU A 53 12.35 18.79 4.44
N ALA A 54 11.81 17.57 4.53
CA ALA A 54 11.11 16.93 3.42
C ALA A 54 9.83 17.69 3.04
N ALA A 55 9.06 18.15 4.02
CA ALA A 55 7.88 18.98 3.77
C ALA A 55 8.25 20.30 3.08
N ILE A 56 9.30 20.98 3.55
CA ILE A 56 9.81 22.21 2.91
C ILE A 56 10.28 21.91 1.48
N ALA A 57 11.04 20.84 1.28
CA ALA A 57 11.53 20.44 -0.03
C ALA A 57 10.38 20.12 -1.00
N LEU A 58 9.31 19.46 -0.52
CA LEU A 58 8.11 19.20 -1.33
C LEU A 58 7.41 20.50 -1.73
N VAL A 59 7.24 21.44 -0.80
CA VAL A 59 6.60 22.74 -1.08
C VAL A 59 7.44 23.54 -2.07
N LEU A 60 8.74 23.70 -1.82
CA LEU A 60 9.64 24.44 -2.72
C LEU A 60 9.76 23.76 -4.09
N GLY A 61 9.84 22.43 -4.11
CA GLY A 61 9.85 21.64 -5.34
C GLY A 61 8.56 21.83 -6.14
N ALA A 62 7.40 21.82 -5.49
CA ALA A 62 6.11 22.08 -6.14
C ALA A 62 6.03 23.51 -6.70
N VAL A 63 6.46 24.51 -5.95
CA VAL A 63 6.50 25.91 -6.41
C VAL A 63 7.44 26.07 -7.61
N GLY A 64 8.65 25.50 -7.53
CA GLY A 64 9.62 25.52 -8.63
C GLY A 64 9.09 24.82 -9.88
N PHE A 65 8.45 23.66 -9.71
CA PHE A 65 7.80 22.92 -10.79
C PHE A 65 6.69 23.74 -11.48
N LEU A 66 5.85 24.44 -10.70
CA LEU A 66 4.82 25.33 -11.24
C LEU A 66 5.43 26.50 -12.00
N MET A 67 6.46 27.15 -11.46
CA MET A 67 7.16 28.24 -12.15
C MET A 67 7.78 27.79 -13.47
N LEU A 68 8.43 26.62 -13.49
CA LEU A 68 8.99 26.05 -14.72
C LEU A 68 7.90 25.69 -15.73
N SER A 69 6.75 25.17 -15.27
CA SER A 69 5.61 24.87 -16.15
C SER A 69 5.04 26.13 -16.79
N VAL A 70 4.92 27.22 -16.03
CA VAL A 70 4.50 28.54 -16.56
C VAL A 70 5.54 29.09 -17.53
N ALA A 71 6.85 28.96 -17.22
CA ALA A 71 7.91 29.40 -18.12
C ALA A 71 7.89 28.65 -19.45
N LEU A 72 7.66 27.32 -19.44
CA LEU A 72 7.47 26.52 -20.65
C LEU A 72 6.23 26.95 -21.42
N ALA A 73 5.11 27.19 -20.73
CA ALA A 73 3.88 27.67 -21.37
C ALA A 73 4.09 29.04 -22.03
N ALA A 74 4.80 29.94 -21.37
CA ALA A 74 5.18 31.24 -21.93
C ALA A 74 6.09 31.08 -23.16
N LEU A 75 7.08 30.19 -23.12
CA LEU A 75 7.94 29.89 -24.26
C LEU A 75 7.14 29.41 -25.48
N VAL A 76 6.16 28.53 -25.25
CA VAL A 76 5.24 28.08 -26.31
C VAL A 76 4.36 29.23 -26.79
N ALA A 77 3.86 30.09 -25.89
CA ALA A 77 3.05 31.24 -26.25
C ALA A 77 3.79 32.22 -27.19
N VAL A 78 5.12 32.35 -27.07
CA VAL A 78 5.92 33.16 -28.00
C VAL A 78 5.81 32.65 -29.45
N ALA A 79 5.66 31.35 -29.67
CA ALA A 79 5.47 30.81 -31.02
C ALA A 79 4.11 31.22 -31.65
N PHE A 80 3.15 31.63 -30.82
CA PHE A 80 1.82 32.10 -31.24
C PHE A 80 1.68 33.63 -31.12
N TRP A 81 2.80 34.37 -31.15
CA TRP A 81 2.80 35.82 -30.99
C TRP A 81 1.84 36.52 -31.96
N GLY A 82 1.02 37.43 -31.45
CA GLY A 82 -0.01 38.14 -32.22
C GLY A 82 -1.39 37.47 -32.23
N ASN A 83 -1.52 36.23 -31.73
CA ASN A 83 -2.81 35.62 -31.49
C ASN A 83 -3.33 35.99 -30.08
N PRO A 84 -4.58 36.47 -29.93
CA PRO A 84 -5.19 36.72 -28.62
C PRO A 84 -5.16 35.50 -27.67
N TYR A 85 -5.10 34.29 -28.23
CA TYR A 85 -5.10 33.02 -27.51
C TYR A 85 -3.71 32.39 -27.35
N ALA A 86 -2.63 33.14 -27.56
CA ALA A 86 -1.26 32.62 -27.47
C ALA A 86 -0.98 31.90 -26.12
N TRP A 87 -1.36 32.52 -25.00
CA TRP A 87 -1.23 31.94 -23.67
C TRP A 87 -2.12 30.71 -23.47
N PHE A 88 -3.34 30.73 -24.01
CA PHE A 88 -4.27 29.60 -23.93
C PHE A 88 -3.65 28.35 -24.59
N PHE A 89 -3.11 28.50 -25.80
CA PHE A 89 -2.41 27.40 -26.47
C PHE A 89 -1.15 26.96 -25.73
N GLY A 90 -0.38 27.90 -25.19
CA GLY A 90 0.80 27.59 -24.36
C GLY A 90 0.48 26.68 -23.17
N PHE A 91 -0.53 27.06 -22.38
CA PHE A 91 -0.97 26.24 -21.25
C PHE A 91 -1.62 24.92 -21.67
N LEU A 92 -2.38 24.91 -22.77
CA LEU A 92 -3.03 23.70 -23.26
C LEU A 92 -1.99 22.66 -23.69
N ILE A 93 -0.97 23.06 -24.45
CA ILE A 93 0.09 22.17 -24.94
C ILE A 93 0.91 21.62 -23.77
N ILE A 94 1.38 22.49 -22.87
CA ILE A 94 2.17 22.05 -21.71
C ILE A 94 1.34 21.20 -20.73
N GLY A 95 0.08 21.56 -20.50
CA GLY A 95 -0.84 20.79 -19.67
C GLY A 95 -1.13 19.40 -20.24
N LEU A 96 -1.28 19.29 -21.57
CA LEU A 96 -1.45 18.01 -22.24
C LEU A 96 -0.17 17.16 -22.13
N LEU A 97 1.01 17.76 -22.29
CA LEU A 97 2.29 17.07 -22.09
C LEU A 97 2.38 16.50 -20.66
N TRP A 98 2.08 17.30 -19.63
CA TRP A 98 2.07 16.82 -18.24
C TRP A 98 1.08 15.69 -18.01
N THR A 99 -0.09 15.75 -18.64
CA THR A 99 -1.12 14.71 -18.54
C THR A 99 -0.64 13.40 -19.17
N ILE A 100 0.03 13.47 -20.32
CA ILE A 100 0.63 12.31 -20.98
C ILE A 100 1.72 11.70 -20.10
N PHE A 101 2.64 12.50 -19.56
CA PHE A 101 3.68 12.03 -18.64
C PHE A 101 3.08 11.37 -17.39
N ALA A 102 2.08 11.99 -16.77
CA ALA A 102 1.38 11.45 -15.62
C ALA A 102 0.69 10.11 -15.94
N ALA A 103 0.03 10.01 -17.10
CA ALA A 103 -0.58 8.78 -17.56
C ALA A 103 0.46 7.66 -17.75
N MET A 104 1.60 7.94 -18.40
CA MET A 104 2.66 6.94 -18.57
C MET A 104 3.18 6.41 -17.23
N LEU A 105 3.44 7.31 -16.27
CA LEU A 105 3.88 6.94 -14.92
C LEU A 105 2.81 6.13 -14.18
N ALA A 106 1.54 6.54 -14.26
CA ALA A 106 0.44 5.79 -13.66
C ALA A 106 0.31 4.38 -14.24
N PHE A 107 0.41 4.23 -15.57
CA PHE A 107 0.40 2.93 -16.22
C PHE A 107 1.61 2.06 -15.82
N GLY A 108 2.79 2.66 -15.69
CA GLY A 108 3.99 1.97 -15.19
C GLY A 108 3.81 1.48 -13.75
N ALA A 109 3.35 2.37 -12.86
CA ALA A 109 3.09 2.05 -11.46
C ALA A 109 2.05 0.94 -11.32
N VAL A 110 0.91 1.03 -12.01
CA VAL A 110 -0.14 0.00 -11.95
C VAL A 110 0.38 -1.35 -12.44
N ARG A 111 1.21 -1.39 -13.49
CA ARG A 111 1.85 -2.63 -13.95
C ARG A 111 2.76 -3.23 -12.88
N GLN A 112 3.61 -2.40 -12.28
CA GLN A 112 4.54 -2.82 -11.25
C GLN A 112 3.83 -3.32 -9.98
N PHE A 113 2.80 -2.61 -9.51
CA PHE A 113 1.99 -3.06 -8.36
C PHE A 113 1.25 -4.37 -8.64
N ARG A 114 0.83 -4.62 -9.88
CA ARG A 114 0.21 -5.89 -10.27
C ARG A 114 1.21 -7.06 -10.23
N ASP A 115 2.50 -6.79 -10.42
CA ASP A 115 3.55 -7.81 -10.35
C ASP A 115 4.01 -8.09 -8.92
N PHE A 116 3.90 -7.13 -7.99
CA PHE A 116 4.16 -7.31 -6.56
C PHE A 116 2.99 -7.94 -5.78
N ALA A 117 1.81 -8.06 -6.38
CA ALA A 117 0.67 -8.73 -5.77
C ALA A 117 0.98 -10.24 -5.61
N PRO A 118 1.01 -10.80 -4.38
CA PRO A 118 1.39 -12.19 -4.16
C PRO A 118 0.37 -13.14 -4.82
N LYS A 119 0.71 -13.63 -6.02
CA LYS A 119 -0.19 -14.43 -6.87
C LYS A 119 -0.71 -15.67 -6.15
N ARG A 120 0.13 -16.34 -5.35
CA ARG A 120 -0.24 -17.51 -4.53
C ARG A 120 -1.30 -17.17 -3.47
N THR A 121 -1.11 -16.11 -2.70
CA THR A 121 -2.06 -15.69 -1.65
C THR A 121 -3.40 -15.30 -2.24
N ILE A 122 -3.39 -14.58 -3.37
CA ILE A 122 -4.63 -14.19 -4.07
C ILE A 122 -5.37 -15.42 -4.62
N GLN A 123 -4.65 -16.46 -5.04
CA GLN A 123 -5.24 -17.67 -5.57
C GLN A 123 -5.93 -18.51 -4.48
N VAL A 124 -5.28 -18.67 -3.32
CA VAL A 124 -5.87 -19.34 -2.16
C VAL A 124 -7.11 -18.59 -1.66
N LEU A 125 -7.06 -17.26 -1.54
CA LEU A 125 -8.22 -16.45 -1.15
C LEU A 125 -9.39 -16.53 -2.15
N LYS A 126 -9.11 -16.75 -3.44
CA LYS A 126 -10.15 -16.98 -4.46
C LYS A 126 -10.79 -18.35 -4.31
N GLU A 127 -10.00 -19.39 -4.06
CA GLU A 127 -10.49 -20.76 -3.83
C GLU A 127 -11.36 -20.81 -2.57
N ASP A 128 -10.92 -20.18 -1.48
CA ASP A 128 -11.68 -20.08 -0.23
C ASP A 128 -13.03 -19.36 -0.42
N LYS A 129 -13.06 -18.29 -1.23
CA LYS A 129 -14.31 -17.58 -1.56
C LYS A 129 -15.28 -18.45 -2.35
N ILE A 130 -14.77 -19.22 -3.31
CA ILE A 130 -15.60 -20.12 -4.12
C ILE A 130 -16.19 -21.23 -3.24
N TRP A 131 -15.38 -21.81 -2.35
CA TRP A 131 -15.83 -22.82 -1.40
C TRP A 131 -16.93 -22.29 -0.47
N LEU A 132 -16.75 -21.09 0.11
CA LEU A 132 -17.75 -20.45 0.96
C LEU A 132 -19.06 -20.14 0.22
N GLN A 133 -18.99 -19.77 -1.06
CA GLN A 133 -20.18 -19.52 -1.87
C GLN A 133 -20.93 -20.80 -2.26
N HIS A 134 -20.22 -21.92 -2.40
CA HIS A 134 -20.84 -23.23 -2.62
C HIS A 134 -21.49 -23.76 -1.34
N GLU A 135 -20.82 -23.62 -0.20
CA GLU A 135 -21.35 -24.05 1.10
C GLU A 135 -22.62 -23.26 1.48
N ALA A 136 -22.61 -21.94 1.31
CA ALA A 136 -23.77 -21.09 1.58
C ALA A 136 -24.97 -21.35 0.65
N ARG A 137 -24.73 -21.92 -0.54
CA ARG A 137 -25.80 -22.27 -1.50
C ARG A 137 -26.38 -23.66 -1.25
N ASN A 138 -25.60 -24.59 -0.71
CA ASN A 138 -26.05 -25.95 -0.40
C ASN A 138 -26.86 -26.04 0.90
N GLN A 139 -26.89 -24.99 1.72
CA GLN A 139 -27.66 -24.94 2.98
C GLN A 139 -29.05 -24.28 2.84
N ILE A 140 -29.50 -23.96 1.62
CA ILE A 140 -30.83 -23.42 1.31
C ILE A 140 -31.59 -24.44 0.46
#